data_AF-A0A977K6Z8-F1
#
_entry.id   AF-A0A977K6Z8-F1
#
_cell.length_a   1.000
_cell.length_b   1.000
_cell.length_c   1.000
_cell.angle_alpha   90.00
_cell.angle_beta   90.00
_cell.angle_gamma   90.00
#
_symmetry.space_group_name_H-M   'P 1'
#
loop_
_entity.id
_entity.type
_entity.pdbx_description
1 polymer ?
#
loop_
_entity_poly.entity_id
_entity_poly.type
_entity_poly.pdbx_seq_one_letter_code
_entity_poly.pdbx_strand_id
1 'polypeptide(L)'
;MMFYIMLTMLISILLLLVYLYTSWVSPFCIEKNSAFECGFDPLSNMRSPFSARFFVLVVLFLIFDIEVSLLFPVMSMVLNFVNLELSIFFLLFMTILLLGLFYEWYQGALDWVSF
;
A
#
# COMPACT_ATOMS: atom_id res chain seq x y z
N MET A 1 3.52 -25.31 4.97
CA MET A 1 3.32 -23.84 4.99
C MET A 1 4.03 -23.21 6.19
N MET A 2 3.69 -23.59 7.43
CA MET A 2 4.38 -23.07 8.63
C MET A 2 5.90 -23.29 8.66
N PHE A 3 6.38 -24.46 8.21
CA PHE A 3 7.81 -24.73 8.13
C PHE A 3 8.57 -23.72 7.24
N TYR A 4 8.00 -23.34 6.10
CA TYR A 4 8.60 -22.38 5.18
C TYR A 4 8.64 -20.96 5.77
N ILE A 5 7.61 -20.57 6.53
CA ILE A 5 7.58 -19.27 7.21
C ILE A 5 8.66 -19.23 8.32
N MET A 6 8.79 -20.29 9.11
CA MET A 6 9.83 -20.37 10.14
C MET A 6 11.23 -20.31 9.53
N LEU A 7 11.45 -21.00 8.42
CA LEU A 7 12.72 -21.02 7.72
C LEU A 7 13.11 -19.63 7.18
N THR A 8 12.18 -18.91 6.55
CA THR A 8 12.44 -17.55 6.04
C THR A 8 12.74 -16.53 7.14
N MET A 9 12.02 -16.59 8.26
CA MET A 9 12.29 -15.74 9.43
C MET A 9 13.64 -16.06 10.08
N LEU A 10 14.02 -17.33 10.17
CA LEU A 10 15.33 -17.71 10.69
C LEU A 10 16.47 -17.18 9.82
N ILE A 11 16.32 -17.27 8.49
CA ILE A 11 17.34 -16.79 7.55
C ILE A 11 17.51 -15.26 7.66
N SER A 12 16.42 -14.49 7.76
CA SER A 12 16.53 -13.02 7.88
C SER A 12 17.22 -12.59 9.18
N ILE A 13 16.94 -13.28 10.30
CA ILE A 13 17.59 -13.03 11.59
C ILE A 13 19.06 -13.40 11.54
N LEU A 14 19.41 -14.55 10.94
CA LEU A 14 20.81 -14.96 10.81
C LEU A 14 21.61 -13.97 9.97
N LEU A 15 21.04 -13.45 8.87
CA LEU A 15 21.69 -12.41 8.06
C LEU A 15 21.93 -11.12 8.85
N LEU A 16 20.98 -10.69 9.67
CA LEU A 16 21.15 -9.54 10.57
C LEU A 16 22.27 -9.78 11.59
N LEU A 17 22.36 -10.97 12.19
CA LEU A 17 23.40 -11.31 13.17
C LEU A 17 24.79 -11.33 12.54
N VAL A 18 24.91 -11.87 11.32
CA VAL A 18 26.18 -11.85 10.56
C VAL A 18 26.58 -10.41 10.25
N TYR A 19 25.64 -9.55 9.84
CA TYR A 19 25.92 -8.13 9.63
C TYR A 19 26.43 -7.44 10.90
N LEU A 20 25.74 -7.60 12.03
CA LEU A 20 26.15 -6.98 13.29
C LEU A 20 27.51 -7.48 13.77
N TYR A 21 27.78 -8.79 13.63
CA TYR A 21 29.06 -9.37 14.02
C TYR A 21 30.23 -8.90 13.14
N THR A 22 30.01 -8.74 11.84
CA THR A 22 31.05 -8.29 10.89
C THR A 22 31.21 -6.77 10.85
N SER A 23 30.19 -6.02 11.25
CA SER A 23 30.20 -4.56 11.18
C SER A 23 31.23 -3.95 12.14
N TRP A 24 32.33 -3.42 11.58
CA TRP A 24 33.28 -2.58 12.30
C TRP A 24 32.80 -1.12 12.26
N VAL A 25 31.76 -0.81 13.02
CA VAL A 25 31.29 0.58 13.16
C VAL A 25 32.09 1.27 14.25
N SER A 26 32.96 2.21 13.86
CA SER A 26 33.59 3.15 14.81
C SER A 26 32.48 3.99 15.47
N PRO A 27 32.24 3.89 16.79
CA PRO A 27 31.02 4.45 17.40
C PRO A 27 30.96 5.98 17.49
N PHE A 28 32.03 6.69 17.10
CA PHE A 28 32.21 8.11 17.41
C PHE A 28 32.35 9.03 16.18
N CYS A 29 31.98 8.60 14.97
CA CYS A 29 31.94 9.51 13.82
C CYS A 29 30.56 10.18 13.71
N ILE A 30 30.41 11.37 14.29
CA ILE A 30 29.16 12.17 14.25
C ILE A 30 28.69 12.38 12.81
N GLU A 31 29.61 12.66 11.89
CA GLU A 31 29.31 12.89 10.47
C GLU A 31 28.82 11.65 9.71
N LYS A 32 29.08 10.43 10.21
CA LYS A 32 28.50 9.21 9.64
C LYS A 32 27.05 9.00 10.07
N ASN A 33 26.66 9.62 11.19
CA ASN A 33 25.34 9.49 11.79
C ASN A 33 24.41 10.68 11.46
N SER A 34 24.92 11.74 10.83
CA SER A 34 24.12 12.86 10.33
C SER A 34 23.45 12.52 8.99
N ALA A 35 22.32 13.18 8.71
CA ALA A 35 21.59 13.00 7.45
C ALA A 35 22.41 13.61 6.29
N PHE A 36 22.53 12.86 5.19
CA PHE A 36 23.25 13.34 4.01
C PHE A 36 22.33 14.18 3.11
N GLU A 37 22.47 15.51 3.14
CA GLU A 37 21.82 16.44 2.19
C GLU A 37 22.87 17.10 1.28
N CYS A 38 23.55 16.30 0.45
CA CYS A 38 24.58 16.77 -0.49
C CYS A 38 25.73 17.56 0.17
N GLY A 39 26.09 17.21 1.41
CA GLY A 39 27.14 17.88 2.18
C GLY A 39 26.68 19.14 2.92
N PHE A 40 25.37 19.42 2.93
CA PHE A 40 24.77 20.47 3.75
C PHE A 40 24.00 19.89 4.93
N ASP A 41 23.82 20.71 5.96
CA ASP A 41 22.90 20.42 7.05
C ASP A 41 21.45 20.42 6.55
N PRO A 42 20.58 19.59 7.15
CA PRO A 42 19.23 19.42 6.65
C PRO A 42 18.44 20.73 6.61
N LEU A 43 17.94 21.08 5.43
CA LEU A 43 17.27 22.37 5.16
C LEU A 43 15.90 22.48 5.84
N SER A 44 15.26 21.36 6.12
CA SER A 44 13.93 21.32 6.73
C SER A 44 13.79 20.16 7.69
N ASN A 45 12.90 20.30 8.66
CA ASN A 45 12.57 19.22 9.56
C ASN A 45 11.88 18.08 8.78
N MET A 46 12.17 16.83 9.16
CA MET A 46 11.59 15.61 8.56
C MET A 46 10.03 15.58 8.56
N ARG A 47 9.38 16.41 9.38
CA ARG A 47 7.92 16.54 9.48
C ARG A 47 7.42 17.81 8.78
N SER A 48 7.65 17.91 7.48
CA SER A 48 7.03 18.94 6.64
C SER A 48 5.53 18.63 6.43
N PRO A 49 4.67 19.65 6.24
CA PRO A 49 3.28 19.42 5.90
C PRO A 49 3.19 18.59 4.62
N PHE A 50 2.46 17.48 4.71
CA PHE A 50 2.24 16.57 3.60
C PHE A 50 1.07 17.05 2.74
N SER A 51 1.08 16.74 1.45
CA SER A 51 0.00 17.20 0.57
C SER A 51 -1.30 16.43 0.87
N ALA A 52 -2.41 17.16 0.98
CA ALA A 52 -3.74 16.58 1.25
C ALA A 52 -4.20 15.61 0.14
N ARG A 53 -3.63 15.71 -1.07
CA ARG A 53 -3.98 14.86 -2.20
C ARG A 53 -3.63 13.39 -1.96
N PHE A 54 -2.46 13.12 -1.39
CA PHE A 54 -2.09 11.75 -1.02
C PHE A 54 -3.00 11.19 0.06
N PHE A 55 -3.52 12.02 0.97
CA PHE A 55 -4.49 11.57 1.95
C PHE A 55 -5.80 11.11 1.28
N VAL A 56 -6.31 11.85 0.30
CA VAL A 56 -7.49 11.45 -0.49
C VAL A 56 -7.24 10.12 -1.20
N LEU A 57 -6.08 9.93 -1.83
CA LEU A 57 -5.72 8.65 -2.47
C LEU A 57 -5.74 7.47 -1.49
N VAL A 58 -5.25 7.63 -0.26
CA VAL A 58 -5.28 6.56 0.76
C VAL A 58 -6.71 6.22 1.17
N VAL A 59 -7.58 7.22 1.35
CA VAL A 59 -8.99 6.99 1.70
C VAL A 59 -9.71 6.27 0.56
N LEU A 60 -9.50 6.70 -0.69
CA LEU A 60 -10.06 6.04 -1.87
C LEU A 60 -9.60 4.58 -1.98
N PHE A 61 -8.29 4.34 -1.83
CA PHE A 61 -7.74 2.99 -1.84
C PHE A 61 -8.40 2.08 -0.79
N LEU A 62 -8.62 2.59 0.43
CA LEU A 62 -9.26 1.83 1.50
C LEU A 62 -10.70 1.43 1.12
N ILE A 63 -11.48 2.36 0.55
CA ILE A 63 -12.86 2.10 0.13
C ILE A 63 -12.88 1.04 -0.98
N PHE A 64 -12.05 1.22 -2.02
CA PHE A 64 -11.96 0.26 -3.12
C PHE A 64 -11.49 -1.14 -2.67
N ASP A 65 -10.59 -1.23 -1.69
CA ASP A 65 -10.15 -2.53 -1.16
C ASP A 65 -11.30 -3.28 -0.47
N ILE A 66 -12.15 -2.56 0.28
CA ILE A 66 -13.37 -3.14 0.87
C ILE A 66 -14.32 -3.63 -0.22
N GLU A 67 -14.55 -2.83 -1.26
CA GLU A 67 -15.42 -3.21 -2.38
C GLU A 67 -14.93 -4.45 -3.13
N VAL A 68 -13.63 -4.54 -3.39
CA VAL A 68 -13.01 -5.73 -4.01
C VAL A 68 -13.10 -6.94 -3.09
N SER A 69 -12.93 -6.77 -1.77
CA SER A 69 -13.08 -7.86 -0.79
C SER A 69 -14.49 -8.48 -0.81
N LEU A 70 -15.52 -7.68 -1.07
CA LEU A 70 -16.92 -8.13 -1.22
C LEU A 70 -17.17 -8.83 -2.56
N LEU A 71 -16.38 -8.52 -3.58
CA LEU A 71 -16.49 -9.07 -4.93
C LEU A 71 -16.06 -10.55 -5.00
N PHE A 72 -15.02 -10.92 -4.24
CA PHE A 72 -14.48 -12.29 -4.20
C PHE A 72 -15.52 -13.39 -3.88
N PRO A 73 -16.29 -13.32 -2.78
CA PRO A 73 -17.28 -14.36 -2.47
C PRO A 73 -18.38 -14.42 -3.52
N VAL A 74 -18.86 -13.29 -4.03
CA VAL A 74 -19.91 -13.24 -5.07
C VAL A 74 -19.45 -13.94 -6.35
N MET A 75 -18.21 -13.69 -6.79
CA MET A 75 -17.64 -14.37 -7.96
C MET A 75 -17.60 -15.89 -7.80
N SER A 76 -17.17 -16.38 -6.62
CA SER A 76 -17.14 -17.82 -6.36
C SER A 76 -18.53 -18.46 -6.38
N MET A 77 -19.57 -17.73 -5.94
CA MET A 77 -20.95 -18.22 -5.99
C MET A 77 -21.50 -18.26 -7.42
N VAL A 78 -21.27 -17.21 -8.22
CA VAL A 78 -21.74 -17.14 -9.62
C VAL A 78 -21.12 -18.23 -10.49
N LEU A 79 -19.84 -18.57 -10.28
CA LEU A 79 -19.17 -19.64 -11.02
C LEU A 79 -19.69 -21.04 -10.68
N ASN A 80 -20.08 -21.27 -9.42
CA ASN A 80 -20.53 -22.58 -8.95
C ASN A 80 -22.04 -22.81 -9.11
N PHE A 81 -22.85 -21.74 -9.08
CA PHE A 81 -24.30 -21.80 -9.19
C PHE A 81 -24.82 -20.77 -10.20
N VAL A 82 -25.38 -21.25 -11.31
CA VAL A 82 -26.03 -20.38 -12.31
C VAL A 82 -27.45 -20.07 -11.83
N ASN A 83 -27.59 -19.05 -11.00
CA ASN A 83 -28.89 -18.44 -10.71
C ASN A 83 -28.99 -17.08 -11.42
N LEU A 84 -30.05 -16.89 -12.21
CA LEU A 84 -30.32 -15.64 -12.94
C LEU A 84 -30.37 -14.45 -11.97
N GLU A 85 -30.96 -14.61 -10.80
CA GLU A 85 -31.04 -13.53 -9.80
C GLU A 85 -29.65 -13.11 -9.31
N LEU A 86 -28.78 -14.07 -8.95
CA LEU A 86 -27.40 -13.79 -8.52
C LEU A 86 -26.60 -13.09 -9.63
N SER A 87 -26.79 -13.49 -10.88
CA SER A 87 -26.12 -12.85 -12.02
C SER A 87 -26.56 -11.39 -12.22
N ILE A 88 -27.84 -11.09 -11.99
CA ILE A 88 -28.38 -9.73 -12.07
C ILE A 88 -27.85 -8.88 -10.92
N PHE A 89 -27.82 -9.40 -9.69
CA PHE A 89 -27.23 -8.70 -8.55
C PHE A 89 -25.74 -8.41 -8.75
N PHE A 90 -24.99 -9.38 -9.29
CA PHE A 90 -23.59 -9.20 -9.62
C PHE A 90 -23.39 -8.08 -10.66
N LEU A 91 -24.19 -8.08 -11.75
CA LEU A 91 -24.14 -7.02 -12.75
C LEU A 91 -24.47 -5.66 -12.16
N LEU A 92 -25.49 -5.56 -11.31
CA LEU A 92 -25.84 -4.32 -10.59
C LEU A 92 -24.71 -3.85 -9.67
N PHE A 93 -24.05 -4.77 -8.96
CA PHE A 93 -22.91 -4.43 -8.12
C PHE A 93 -21.75 -3.85 -8.95
N MET A 94 -21.41 -4.49 -10.06
CA MET A 94 -20.37 -4.02 -10.97
C MET A 94 -20.67 -2.66 -11.59
N THR A 95 -21.93 -2.38 -11.96
CA THR A 95 -22.29 -1.07 -12.50
C THR A 95 -22.17 0.04 -11.47
N ILE A 96 -22.52 -0.22 -10.21
CA ILE A 96 -22.35 0.74 -9.11
C ILE A 96 -20.86 1.07 -8.91
N LEU A 97 -19.98 0.06 -8.89
CA LEU A 97 -18.53 0.27 -8.77
C LEU A 97 -17.97 1.12 -9.91
N LEU A 98 -18.35 0.81 -11.15
CA LEU A 98 -17.91 1.57 -12.32
C LEU A 98 -18.40 3.02 -12.27
N LEU A 99 -19.65 3.26 -11.89
CA LEU A 99 -20.21 4.60 -11.76
C LEU A 99 -19.53 5.40 -10.64
N GLY A 100 -19.23 4.77 -9.50
CA GLY A 100 -18.47 5.39 -8.42
C GLY A 100 -17.09 5.85 -8.89
N LEU A 101 -16.36 4.98 -9.59
CA LEU A 101 -15.05 5.31 -10.15
C LEU A 101 -15.13 6.45 -11.17
N PHE A 102 -16.13 6.44 -12.06
CA PHE A 102 -16.31 7.56 -13.01
C PHE A 102 -16.63 8.87 -12.31
N TYR A 103 -17.40 8.85 -11.23
CA TYR A 103 -17.71 10.03 -10.44
C TYR A 103 -16.45 10.61 -9.78
N GLU A 104 -15.62 9.76 -9.17
CA GLU A 104 -14.37 10.20 -8.53
C GLU A 104 -13.36 10.76 -9.54
N TRP A 105 -13.30 10.16 -10.73
CA TRP A 105 -12.48 10.67 -11.82
C TRP A 105 -12.97 12.05 -12.28
N TYR A 106 -14.29 12.22 -12.47
CA TYR A 106 -14.86 13.51 -12.84
C TYR A 106 -14.59 14.60 -11.78
N GLN A 107 -14.55 14.24 -10.50
CA GLN A 107 -14.21 15.17 -9.41
C GLN A 107 -12.71 15.50 -9.33
N GLY A 108 -11.87 14.94 -10.21
CA GLY A 108 -10.43 15.20 -10.24
C GLY A 108 -9.68 14.64 -9.03
N ALA A 109 -10.29 13.73 -8.25
CA ALA A 109 -9.64 13.11 -7.10
C ALA A 109 -8.45 12.22 -7.52
N LEU A 110 -8.46 11.76 -8.78
CA LEU A 110 -7.42 10.95 -9.40
C LEU A 110 -6.41 11.76 -10.21
N ASP A 111 -6.53 13.09 -10.30
CA ASP A 111 -5.63 13.92 -11.09
C ASP A 111 -4.39 14.33 -10.27
N TRP A 112 -3.22 13.95 -10.75
CA TRP A 112 -1.95 14.16 -10.04
C TRP A 112 -1.35 15.55 -10.30
N VAL A 113 -1.67 16.16 -11.43
CA VAL A 113 -1.07 17.41 -11.90
C VAL A 113 -2.16 18.40 -12.26
N SER A 114 -2.54 19.23 -11.30
CA SER A 114 -3.11 20.55 -11.58
C SER A 114 -2.04 21.58 -11.24
N PHE A 115 -1.64 22.32 -12.27
CA PHE A 115 -0.79 23.51 -12.17
C PHE A 115 -1.46 24.59 -11.30
#